data_AF-A0AAW7D9K7-F1
#
_entry.id   AF-A0AAW7D9K7-F1
#
_cell.length_a   1.000
_cell.length_b   1.000
_cell.length_c   1.000
_cell.angle_alpha   90.00
_cell.angle_beta   90.00
_cell.angle_gamma   90.00
#
_symmetry.space_group_name_H-M   'P 1'
#
loop_
_entity.id
_entity.type
_entity.pdbx_description
1 polymer ?
#
loop_
_entity_poly.entity_id
_entity_poly.type
_entity_poly.pdbx_seq_one_letter_code
_entity_poly.pdbx_strand_id
1 'polypeptide(L)'
;MNIQKIILKIFALFSVVRGYNLIVLILAQYLAALFIFAPDVSHRELLTNPKLDGLILCSILCVAAGYIINNFYDLEKDELKRPMQVYLQKQVSQGFKLTVYIILNLLALFIAALISWRVFIFFFVYQFLVWFYSHKINRFALIKNFYLVIIRVMPFFALLIYFDHFTFNLALHATYLTILLLITDIVKDLSSQKADLIYNYDSIPIKYGIDFTKILISGLIIIELIIGFIILIKNDVGAMKYFFIAANIAFTLILLIIWRIKTMQEYKILHYFFKGMIVAGVFSIVLIEINPLTLQTIAQNFNKRIN
;
A
#
# COMPACT_ATOMS: atom_id res chain seq x y z
N MET A 1 -27.94 -24.23 0.91
CA MET A 1 -27.00 -23.48 0.05
C MET A 1 -25.71 -24.29 -0.06
N ASN A 2 -25.31 -24.74 -1.26
CA ASN A 2 -24.22 -25.71 -1.45
C ASN A 2 -22.88 -25.10 -0.97
N ILE A 3 -22.16 -25.78 -0.06
CA ILE A 3 -20.92 -25.28 0.59
C ILE A 3 -19.88 -24.86 -0.44
N GLN A 4 -19.76 -25.60 -1.55
CA GLN A 4 -18.87 -25.26 -2.67
C GLN A 4 -19.20 -23.88 -3.29
N LYS A 5 -20.49 -23.53 -3.42
CA LYS A 5 -20.90 -22.21 -3.94
C LYS A 5 -20.58 -21.08 -2.94
N ILE A 6 -20.61 -21.37 -1.64
CA ILE A 6 -20.25 -20.40 -0.60
C ILE A 6 -18.74 -20.15 -0.62
N ILE A 7 -17.94 -21.22 -0.63
CA ILE A 7 -16.47 -21.15 -0.71
C ILE A 7 -16.05 -20.40 -1.97
N LEU A 8 -16.64 -20.71 -3.12
CA LEU A 8 -16.35 -20.02 -4.38
C LEU A 8 -16.66 -18.51 -4.30
N LYS A 9 -17.78 -18.13 -3.68
CA LYS A 9 -18.14 -16.72 -3.47
C LYS A 9 -17.19 -16.00 -2.52
N ILE A 10 -16.71 -16.67 -1.47
CA ILE A 10 -15.72 -16.12 -0.53
C ILE A 10 -14.39 -15.88 -1.24
N PHE A 11 -13.88 -16.87 -1.98
CA PHE A 11 -12.65 -16.72 -2.77
C PHE A 11 -12.78 -15.65 -3.86
N ALA A 12 -13.93 -15.59 -4.54
CA ALA A 12 -14.21 -14.55 -5.51
C ALA A 12 -14.19 -13.15 -4.86
N LEU A 13 -14.82 -12.98 -3.69
CA LEU A 13 -14.81 -11.71 -2.96
C LEU A 13 -13.41 -11.33 -2.47
N PHE A 14 -12.62 -12.30 -1.97
CA PHE A 14 -11.22 -12.09 -1.59
C PHE A 14 -10.36 -11.61 -2.77
N SER A 15 -10.62 -12.14 -3.97
CA SER A 15 -9.97 -11.70 -5.21
C SER A 15 -10.41 -10.30 -5.65
N VAL A 16 -11.70 -9.95 -5.52
CA VAL A 16 -12.20 -8.58 -5.77
C VAL A 16 -11.50 -7.58 -4.86
N VAL A 17 -11.44 -7.92 -3.57
CA VAL A 17 -10.91 -7.07 -2.49
C VAL A 17 -9.38 -7.05 -2.45
N ARG A 18 -8.70 -7.81 -3.34
CA ARG A 18 -7.23 -7.92 -3.38
C ARG A 18 -6.65 -8.26 -2.01
N GLY A 19 -7.16 -9.30 -1.36
CA GLY A 19 -6.91 -9.58 0.06
C GLY A 19 -5.44 -9.63 0.50
N TYR A 20 -4.50 -9.99 -0.39
CA TYR A 20 -3.05 -9.85 -0.11
C TYR A 20 -2.65 -8.42 0.27
N ASN A 21 -3.16 -7.41 -0.43
CA ASN A 21 -2.87 -6.00 -0.13
C ASN A 21 -3.43 -5.61 1.24
N LEU A 22 -4.57 -6.18 1.64
CA LEU A 22 -5.14 -5.93 2.97
C LEU A 22 -4.29 -6.55 4.06
N ILE A 23 -3.81 -7.78 3.88
CA ILE A 23 -2.92 -8.44 4.86
C ILE A 23 -1.65 -7.61 5.06
N VAL A 24 -1.03 -7.14 3.98
CA VAL A 24 0.15 -6.26 4.06
C VAL A 24 -0.19 -4.94 4.76
N LEU A 25 -1.36 -4.36 4.50
CA LEU A 25 -1.80 -3.14 5.18
C LEU A 25 -1.98 -3.35 6.70
N ILE A 26 -2.64 -4.44 7.10
CA ILE A 26 -2.82 -4.80 8.51
C ILE A 26 -1.47 -4.91 9.19
N LEU A 27 -0.58 -5.71 8.61
CA LEU A 27 0.77 -5.91 9.12
C LEU A 27 1.51 -4.57 9.24
N ALA A 28 1.46 -3.75 8.19
CA ALA A 28 2.13 -2.45 8.18
C ALA A 28 1.57 -1.49 9.25
N GLN A 29 0.25 -1.46 9.47
CA GLN A 29 -0.34 -0.60 10.49
C GLN A 29 0.02 -1.06 11.90
N TYR A 30 0.02 -2.37 12.18
CA TYR A 30 0.47 -2.88 13.48
C TYR A 30 1.97 -2.63 13.70
N LEU A 31 2.81 -2.91 12.70
CA LEU A 31 4.25 -2.67 12.80
C LEU A 31 4.56 -1.17 12.99
N ALA A 32 3.87 -0.28 12.27
CA ALA A 32 4.00 1.15 12.48
C ALA A 32 3.53 1.57 13.88
N ALA A 33 2.42 1.01 14.37
CA ALA A 33 1.95 1.30 15.73
C ALA A 33 2.99 0.89 16.79
N LEU A 34 3.54 -0.33 16.68
CA LEU A 34 4.50 -0.89 17.63
C LEU A 34 5.85 -0.16 17.62
N PHE A 35 6.45 -0.03 16.44
CA PHE A 35 7.85 0.40 16.34
C PHE A 35 8.04 1.88 16.01
N ILE A 36 6.99 2.59 15.62
CA ILE A 36 7.09 4.00 15.17
C ILE A 36 6.25 4.94 16.03
N PHE A 37 4.97 4.64 16.26
CA PHE A 37 4.07 5.56 16.96
C PHE A 37 4.10 5.44 18.48
N ALA A 38 4.30 4.24 19.02
CA ALA A 38 4.28 3.99 20.46
C ALA A 38 5.38 3.02 20.91
N PRO A 39 6.67 3.32 20.62
CA PRO A 39 7.79 2.41 20.91
C PRO A 39 7.99 2.14 22.41
N ASP A 40 7.58 3.07 23.28
CA ASP A 40 7.72 2.94 24.73
C ASP A 40 6.58 2.15 25.39
N VAL A 41 5.53 1.81 24.63
CA VAL A 41 4.38 1.05 25.12
C VAL A 41 4.65 -0.44 24.98
N SER A 42 4.25 -1.23 25.98
CA SER A 42 4.42 -2.68 25.89
C SER A 42 3.70 -3.23 24.66
N HIS A 43 4.41 -4.06 23.87
CA HIS A 43 3.87 -4.71 22.69
C HIS A 43 2.55 -5.45 22.98
N ARG A 44 2.43 -6.09 24.15
CA ARG A 44 1.22 -6.80 24.57
C ARG A 44 0.05 -5.85 24.81
N GLU A 45 0.30 -4.71 25.44
CA GLU A 45 -0.71 -3.69 25.69
C GLU A 45 -1.25 -3.14 24.37
N LEU A 46 -0.35 -2.88 23.41
CA LEU A 46 -0.75 -2.35 22.12
C LEU A 46 -1.56 -3.36 21.28
N LEU A 47 -1.11 -4.63 21.24
CA LEU A 47 -1.79 -5.71 20.50
C LEU A 47 -3.12 -6.17 21.12
N THR A 48 -3.39 -5.78 22.36
CA THR A 48 -4.67 -6.07 23.04
C THR A 48 -5.55 -4.82 23.17
N ASN A 49 -5.15 -3.70 22.54
CA ASN A 49 -5.88 -2.46 22.61
C ASN A 49 -7.07 -2.48 21.61
N PRO A 50 -8.32 -2.57 22.10
CA PRO A 50 -9.49 -2.68 21.23
C PRO A 50 -9.71 -1.43 20.37
N LYS A 51 -9.21 -0.26 20.77
CA LYS A 51 -9.31 0.96 19.96
C LYS A 51 -8.35 0.93 18.78
N LEU A 52 -7.13 0.41 18.96
CA LEU A 52 -6.19 0.22 17.86
C LEU A 52 -6.69 -0.84 16.88
N ASP A 53 -7.18 -1.98 17.39
CA ASP A 53 -7.76 -3.04 16.58
C ASP A 53 -8.97 -2.52 15.78
N GLY A 54 -9.84 -1.74 16.43
CA GLY A 54 -10.97 -1.08 15.78
C GLY A 54 -10.53 -0.11 14.68
N LEU A 55 -9.46 0.67 14.88
CA LEU A 55 -8.92 1.62 13.91
C LEU A 55 -8.36 0.92 12.67
N ILE A 56 -7.59 -0.16 12.88
CA ILE A 56 -7.06 -1.01 11.81
C ILE A 56 -8.23 -1.69 11.08
N LEU A 57 -9.23 -2.19 11.81
CA LEU A 57 -10.44 -2.75 11.22
C LEU A 57 -11.19 -1.75 10.33
N CYS A 58 -11.38 -0.50 10.79
CA CYS A 58 -11.95 0.57 9.97
C CYS A 58 -11.17 0.78 8.66
N SER A 59 -9.83 0.77 8.75
CA SER A 59 -8.94 0.91 7.60
C SER A 59 -9.13 -0.21 6.59
N ILE A 60 -9.13 -1.48 7.04
CA ILE A 60 -9.34 -2.65 6.18
C ILE A 60 -10.71 -2.58 5.52
N LEU A 61 -11.77 -2.28 6.28
CA LEU A 61 -13.14 -2.21 5.79
C LEU A 61 -13.29 -1.14 4.69
N CYS A 62 -12.74 0.05 4.91
CA CYS A 62 -12.78 1.14 3.92
C CYS A 62 -11.96 0.81 2.67
N VAL A 63 -10.77 0.24 2.81
CA VAL A 63 -9.94 -0.17 1.66
C VAL A 63 -10.59 -1.31 0.89
N ALA A 64 -11.22 -2.27 1.59
CA ALA A 64 -11.97 -3.35 0.98
C ALA A 64 -13.18 -2.83 0.19
N ALA A 65 -13.95 -1.92 0.78
CA ALA A 65 -15.03 -1.22 0.09
C ALA A 65 -14.52 -0.47 -1.14
N GLY A 66 -13.37 0.21 -1.02
CA GLY A 66 -12.69 0.88 -2.13
C GLY A 66 -12.33 -0.04 -3.29
N TYR A 67 -11.83 -1.25 -3.02
CA TYR A 67 -11.60 -2.24 -4.07
C TYR A 67 -12.89 -2.74 -4.73
N ILE A 68 -13.96 -2.91 -3.96
CA ILE A 68 -15.26 -3.33 -4.48
C ILE A 68 -15.86 -2.26 -5.40
N ILE A 69 -15.92 -0.99 -4.98
CA ILE A 69 -16.48 0.09 -5.81
C ILE A 69 -15.60 0.35 -7.04
N ASN A 70 -14.28 0.24 -6.91
CA ASN A 70 -13.39 0.33 -8.06
C ASN A 70 -13.65 -0.81 -9.06
N ASN A 71 -13.84 -2.05 -8.59
CA ASN A 71 -14.18 -3.17 -9.46
C ASN A 71 -15.56 -3.00 -10.12
N PHE A 72 -16.53 -2.41 -9.43
CA PHE A 72 -17.85 -2.12 -9.98
C PHE A 72 -17.74 -1.20 -11.21
N TYR A 73 -16.96 -0.12 -11.13
CA TYR A 73 -16.75 0.83 -12.24
C TYR A 73 -15.77 0.37 -13.32
N ASP A 74 -14.90 -0.61 -13.02
CA ASP A 74 -13.83 -1.07 -13.92
C ASP A 74 -14.08 -2.47 -14.53
N LEU A 75 -15.20 -3.13 -14.22
CA LEU A 75 -15.43 -4.54 -14.58
C LEU A 75 -15.20 -4.85 -16.06
N GLU A 76 -15.78 -4.05 -16.96
CA GLU A 76 -15.66 -4.23 -18.41
C GLU A 76 -14.22 -4.12 -18.91
N LYS A 77 -13.40 -3.28 -18.26
CA LYS A 77 -11.99 -3.04 -18.63
C LYS A 77 -11.09 -4.19 -18.18
N ASP A 78 -11.38 -4.71 -16.99
CA ASP A 78 -10.60 -5.78 -16.39
C ASP A 78 -10.76 -7.10 -17.18
N GLU A 79 -11.81 -7.26 -17.99
CA GLU A 79 -12.07 -8.48 -18.78
C GLU A 79 -10.95 -8.80 -19.78
N LEU A 80 -10.46 -7.81 -20.54
CA LEU A 80 -9.31 -8.03 -21.42
C LEU A 80 -7.99 -8.05 -20.66
N LYS A 81 -7.88 -7.30 -19.55
CA LYS A 81 -6.64 -7.18 -18.78
C LYS A 81 -6.30 -8.46 -18.02
N ARG A 82 -7.33 -9.10 -17.45
CA ARG A 82 -7.22 -10.25 -16.52
C ARG A 82 -8.45 -11.17 -16.65
N PRO A 83 -8.62 -11.88 -17.79
CA PRO A 83 -9.83 -12.64 -18.08
C PRO A 83 -10.16 -13.69 -17.01
N MET A 84 -9.14 -14.42 -16.52
CA MET A 84 -9.33 -15.41 -15.45
C MET A 84 -9.77 -14.79 -14.13
N GLN A 85 -9.24 -13.59 -13.79
CA GLN A 85 -9.63 -12.91 -12.57
C GLN A 85 -11.08 -12.42 -12.67
N VAL A 86 -11.48 -11.85 -13.83
CA VAL A 86 -12.85 -11.38 -14.02
C VAL A 86 -13.86 -12.52 -14.07
N TYR A 87 -13.50 -13.68 -14.65
CA TYR A 87 -14.34 -14.88 -14.61
C TYR A 87 -14.75 -15.25 -13.17
N LEU A 88 -13.80 -15.22 -12.23
CA LEU A 88 -14.08 -15.43 -10.81
C LEU A 88 -14.94 -14.31 -10.21
N GLN A 89 -14.68 -13.05 -10.58
CA GLN A 89 -15.41 -11.89 -10.06
C GLN A 89 -16.85 -11.79 -10.58
N LYS A 90 -17.14 -12.33 -11.77
CA LYS A 90 -18.50 -12.43 -12.35
C LYS A 90 -19.39 -13.44 -11.62
N GLN A 91 -18.83 -14.31 -10.78
CA GLN A 91 -19.60 -15.21 -9.90
C GLN A 91 -20.40 -14.45 -8.82
N VAL A 92 -20.07 -13.16 -8.62
CA VAL A 92 -20.73 -12.26 -7.67
C VAL A 92 -21.47 -11.18 -8.45
N SER A 93 -22.79 -11.06 -8.23
CA SER A 93 -23.62 -10.08 -8.94
C SER A 93 -23.25 -8.64 -8.58
N GLN A 94 -23.47 -7.71 -9.52
CA GLN A 94 -23.20 -6.28 -9.30
C GLN A 94 -24.01 -5.69 -8.14
N GLY A 95 -25.29 -6.08 -8.02
CA GLY A 95 -26.12 -5.68 -6.89
C GLY A 95 -25.55 -6.13 -5.55
N PHE A 96 -25.07 -7.38 -5.45
CA PHE A 96 -24.44 -7.88 -4.24
C PHE A 96 -23.15 -7.13 -3.91
N LYS A 97 -22.32 -6.80 -4.92
CA LYS A 97 -21.11 -5.97 -4.71
C LYS A 97 -21.45 -4.62 -4.10
N LEU A 98 -22.48 -3.95 -4.60
CA LEU A 98 -22.92 -2.66 -4.06
C LEU A 98 -23.47 -2.78 -2.63
N THR A 99 -24.25 -3.83 -2.34
CA THR A 99 -24.72 -4.11 -0.97
C THR A 99 -23.54 -4.31 -0.01
N VAL A 100 -22.56 -5.13 -0.39
CA VAL A 100 -21.35 -5.35 0.44
C VAL A 100 -20.58 -4.05 0.63
N TYR A 101 -20.40 -3.25 -0.42
CA TYR A 101 -19.77 -1.93 -0.33
C TYR A 101 -20.46 -1.03 0.71
N ILE A 102 -21.79 -0.93 0.69
CA ILE A 102 -22.55 -0.12 1.64
C ILE A 102 -22.37 -0.66 3.07
N ILE A 103 -22.51 -1.98 3.27
CA ILE A 103 -22.37 -2.61 4.59
C ILE A 103 -20.97 -2.36 5.18
N LEU A 104 -19.91 -2.54 4.40
CA LEU A 104 -18.54 -2.34 4.87
C LEU A 104 -18.28 -0.88 5.29
N ASN A 105 -18.77 0.09 4.52
CA ASN A 105 -18.62 1.52 4.87
C ASN A 105 -19.41 1.89 6.12
N LEU A 106 -20.66 1.43 6.25
CA LEU A 106 -21.49 1.68 7.43
C LEU A 106 -20.86 1.06 8.68
N LEU A 107 -20.36 -0.18 8.57
CA LEU A 107 -19.67 -0.84 9.67
C LEU A 107 -18.40 -0.10 10.09
N ALA A 108 -17.60 0.36 9.13
CA ALA A 108 -16.40 1.15 9.42
C ALA A 108 -16.74 2.47 10.13
N LEU A 109 -17.77 3.20 9.70
CA LEU A 109 -18.20 4.42 10.36
C LEU A 109 -18.76 4.16 11.77
N PHE A 110 -19.51 3.08 11.94
CA PHE A 110 -20.01 2.68 13.25
C PHE A 110 -18.85 2.42 14.23
N ILE A 111 -17.86 1.61 13.83
CA ILE A 111 -16.68 1.33 14.66
C ILE A 111 -15.87 2.62 14.91
N ALA A 112 -15.69 3.47 13.88
CA ALA A 112 -14.97 4.72 14.00
C ALA A 112 -15.62 5.67 15.02
N ALA A 113 -16.97 5.73 15.07
CA ALA A 113 -17.72 6.51 16.05
C ALA A 113 -17.50 6.00 17.49
N LEU A 114 -17.33 4.69 17.68
CA LEU A 114 -17.01 4.10 18.99
C LEU A 114 -15.59 4.43 19.47
N ILE A 115 -14.66 4.72 18.55
CA ILE A 115 -13.27 5.07 18.88
C ILE A 115 -13.18 6.54 19.30
N SER A 116 -13.57 7.46 18.41
CA SER A 116 -13.69 8.90 18.70
C SER A 116 -14.34 9.67 17.54
N TRP A 117 -14.87 10.87 17.84
CA TRP A 117 -15.35 11.82 16.83
C TRP A 117 -14.30 12.18 15.76
N ARG A 118 -13.03 12.36 16.17
CA ARG A 118 -11.92 12.68 15.24
C ARG A 118 -11.71 11.55 14.22
N VAL A 119 -11.70 10.31 14.68
CA VAL A 119 -11.56 9.10 13.84
C VAL A 119 -12.78 8.90 12.95
N PHE A 120 -13.99 9.18 13.45
CA PHE A 120 -15.22 9.15 12.66
C PHE A 120 -15.15 10.11 11.46
N ILE A 121 -14.83 11.39 11.68
CA ILE A 121 -14.71 12.37 10.59
C ILE A 121 -13.66 11.92 9.58
N PHE A 122 -12.51 11.43 10.07
CA PHE A 122 -11.43 10.98 9.20
C PHE A 122 -11.91 9.88 8.24
N PHE A 123 -12.57 8.83 8.76
CA PHE A 123 -13.07 7.75 7.91
C PHE A 123 -14.24 8.18 7.04
N PHE A 124 -15.09 9.10 7.49
CA PHE A 124 -16.15 9.67 6.66
C PHE A 124 -15.59 10.39 5.42
N VAL A 125 -14.60 11.27 5.62
CA VAL A 125 -13.91 11.94 4.52
C VAL A 125 -13.16 10.93 3.65
N TYR A 126 -12.49 9.95 4.26
CA TYR A 126 -11.76 8.92 3.52
C TYR A 126 -12.67 8.12 2.58
N GLN A 127 -13.85 7.69 3.05
CA GLN A 127 -14.82 6.97 2.24
C GLN A 127 -15.32 7.82 1.06
N PHE A 128 -15.57 9.12 1.29
CA PHE A 128 -15.91 10.04 0.21
C PHE A 128 -14.79 10.16 -0.83
N LEU A 129 -13.53 10.30 -0.40
CA LEU A 129 -12.38 10.38 -1.30
C LEU A 129 -12.24 9.11 -2.16
N VAL A 130 -12.43 7.94 -1.55
CA VAL A 130 -12.42 6.63 -2.23
C VAL A 130 -13.52 6.53 -3.28
N TRP A 131 -14.75 6.93 -2.93
CA TRP A 131 -15.86 6.96 -3.87
C TRP A 131 -15.61 7.93 -5.03
N PHE A 132 -15.15 9.15 -4.72
CA PHE A 132 -14.88 10.19 -5.71
C PHE A 132 -13.79 9.77 -6.70
N TYR A 133 -12.79 9.03 -6.22
CA TYR A 133 -11.77 8.43 -7.07
C TYR A 133 -12.38 7.51 -8.13
N SER A 134 -13.15 6.51 -7.69
CA SER A 134 -13.73 5.50 -8.57
C SER A 134 -14.79 6.06 -9.51
N HIS A 135 -15.54 7.08 -9.07
CA HIS A 135 -16.58 7.70 -9.88
C HIS A 135 -16.03 8.64 -10.96
N LYS A 136 -15.09 9.55 -10.62
CA LYS A 136 -14.73 10.69 -11.47
C LYS A 136 -13.25 10.79 -11.81
N ILE A 137 -12.35 10.53 -10.87
CA ILE A 137 -10.92 10.82 -11.04
C ILE A 137 -10.20 9.78 -11.92
N ASN A 138 -10.66 8.53 -11.97
CA ASN A 138 -10.05 7.45 -12.76
C ASN A 138 -10.00 7.71 -14.28
N ARG A 139 -10.53 8.83 -14.76
CA ARG A 139 -10.50 9.27 -16.16
C ARG A 139 -9.33 10.20 -16.50
N PHE A 140 -8.61 10.73 -15.51
CA PHE A 140 -7.52 11.70 -15.73
C PHE A 140 -6.14 11.05 -15.54
N ALA A 141 -5.34 10.99 -16.61
CA ALA A 141 -4.06 10.27 -16.64
C ALA A 141 -3.15 10.48 -15.43
N LEU A 142 -2.61 11.69 -15.23
CA LEU A 142 -1.63 11.93 -14.17
C LEU A 142 -2.32 12.07 -12.80
N ILE A 143 -3.46 12.76 -12.76
CA ILE A 143 -4.20 13.05 -11.53
C ILE A 143 -4.66 11.75 -10.85
N LYS A 144 -5.05 10.72 -11.61
CA LYS A 144 -5.48 9.44 -11.02
C LYS A 144 -4.38 8.77 -10.21
N ASN A 145 -3.11 8.80 -10.66
CA ASN A 145 -2.01 8.12 -9.97
C ASN A 145 -1.72 8.82 -8.64
N PHE A 146 -1.62 10.16 -8.64
CA PHE A 146 -1.42 10.94 -7.40
C PHE A 146 -2.57 10.75 -6.42
N TYR A 147 -3.81 10.86 -6.90
CA TYR A 147 -4.99 10.69 -6.04
C TYR A 147 -5.06 9.28 -5.45
N LEU A 148 -4.78 8.24 -6.25
CA LEU A 148 -4.79 6.86 -5.80
C LEU A 148 -3.72 6.60 -4.73
N VAL A 149 -2.54 7.21 -4.86
CA VAL A 149 -1.48 7.11 -3.86
C VAL A 149 -1.89 7.77 -2.55
N ILE A 150 -2.51 8.95 -2.60
CA ILE A 150 -3.06 9.63 -1.41
C ILE A 150 -4.05 8.69 -0.70
N ILE A 151 -5.01 8.10 -1.41
CA ILE A 151 -5.95 7.11 -0.84
C ILE A 151 -5.22 5.94 -0.18
N ARG A 152 -4.13 5.43 -0.79
CA ARG A 152 -3.39 4.27 -0.28
C ARG A 152 -2.65 4.56 1.01
N VAL A 153 -2.21 5.79 1.23
CA VAL A 153 -1.46 6.19 2.44
C VAL A 153 -2.39 6.63 3.58
N MET A 154 -3.62 7.07 3.27
CA MET A 154 -4.62 7.50 4.28
C MET A 154 -4.78 6.57 5.49
N PRO A 155 -4.82 5.23 5.37
CA PRO A 155 -4.85 4.35 6.53
C PRO A 155 -3.75 4.60 7.58
N PHE A 156 -2.54 5.02 7.16
CA PHE A 156 -1.46 5.38 8.09
C PHE A 156 -1.68 6.74 8.75
N PHE A 157 -2.35 7.68 8.08
CA PHE A 157 -2.79 8.94 8.69
C PHE A 157 -3.84 8.72 9.80
N ALA A 158 -4.64 7.65 9.72
CA ALA A 158 -5.54 7.27 10.80
C ALA A 158 -4.78 6.97 12.10
N LEU A 159 -3.61 6.32 12.02
CA LEU A 159 -2.72 6.09 13.16
C LEU A 159 -2.18 7.41 13.73
N LEU A 160 -1.78 8.34 12.85
CA LEU A 160 -1.32 9.66 13.26
C LEU A 160 -2.38 10.43 14.05
N ILE A 161 -3.65 10.39 13.60
CA ILE A 161 -4.77 11.02 14.33
C ILE A 161 -5.03 10.33 15.67
N TYR A 162 -4.84 9.01 15.75
CA TYR A 162 -5.09 8.23 16.95
C TYR A 162 -4.01 8.43 18.03
N PHE A 163 -2.73 8.38 17.66
CA PHE A 163 -1.60 8.55 18.57
C PHE A 163 -1.24 10.01 18.82
N ASP A 164 -1.73 10.95 18.00
CA ASP A 164 -1.44 12.39 18.09
C ASP A 164 0.07 12.69 18.10
N HIS A 165 0.84 11.86 17.38
CA HIS A 165 2.29 11.90 17.36
C HIS A 165 2.79 12.10 15.94
N PHE A 166 3.45 13.24 15.71
CA PHE A 166 4.07 13.58 14.44
C PHE A 166 5.53 13.97 14.65
N THR A 167 6.43 13.30 13.93
CA THR A 167 7.86 13.60 13.91
C THR A 167 8.33 13.79 12.49
N PHE A 168 9.41 14.55 12.31
CA PHE A 168 10.05 14.68 11.00
C PHE A 168 10.50 13.33 10.44
N ASN A 169 10.92 12.40 11.31
CA ASN A 169 11.31 11.05 10.93
C ASN A 169 10.13 10.26 10.37
N LEU A 170 8.97 10.31 11.02
CA LEU A 170 7.73 9.72 10.51
C LEU A 170 7.36 10.32 9.15
N ALA A 171 7.48 11.64 8.99
CA ALA A 171 7.18 12.33 7.73
C ALA A 171 8.09 11.87 6.58
N LEU A 172 9.39 11.68 6.85
CA LEU A 172 10.34 11.13 5.87
C LEU A 172 9.97 9.71 5.43
N HIS A 173 9.65 8.82 6.37
CA HIS A 173 9.23 7.45 6.05
C HIS A 173 7.91 7.41 5.29
N ALA A 174 6.95 8.26 5.67
CA ALA A 174 5.68 8.39 4.96
C ALA A 174 5.89 8.90 3.53
N THR A 175 6.80 9.86 3.33
CA THR A 175 7.12 10.40 2.00
C THR A 175 7.83 9.34 1.14
N TYR A 176 8.79 8.61 1.71
CA TYR A 176 9.43 7.45 1.07
C TYR A 176 8.37 6.42 0.61
N LEU A 177 7.49 5.97 1.51
CA LEU A 177 6.43 5.02 1.12
C LEU A 177 5.48 5.60 0.04
N THR A 178 5.15 6.89 0.13
CA THR A 178 4.26 7.58 -0.81
C THR A 178 4.85 7.62 -2.22
N ILE A 179 6.12 7.99 -2.35
CA ILE A 179 6.81 8.04 -3.65
C ILE A 179 6.97 6.63 -4.22
N LEU A 180 7.34 5.65 -3.40
CA LEU A 180 7.44 4.25 -3.82
C LEU A 180 6.10 3.69 -4.33
N LEU A 181 4.99 4.04 -3.67
CA LEU A 181 3.64 3.70 -4.12
C LEU A 181 3.28 4.38 -5.45
N LEU A 182 3.72 5.62 -5.66
CA LEU A 182 3.52 6.36 -6.90
C LEU A 182 4.31 5.76 -8.05
N ILE A 183 5.59 5.46 -7.85
CA ILE A 183 6.43 4.76 -8.84
C ILE A 183 5.76 3.43 -9.23
N THR A 184 5.33 2.64 -8.23
CA THR A 184 4.67 1.35 -8.45
C THR A 184 3.43 1.49 -9.34
N ASP A 185 2.65 2.56 -9.16
CA ASP A 185 1.43 2.80 -9.91
C ASP A 185 1.70 3.32 -11.34
N ILE A 186 2.73 4.15 -11.53
CA ILE A 186 3.14 4.63 -12.87
C ILE A 186 3.77 3.49 -13.69
N VAL A 187 4.60 2.65 -13.07
CA VAL A 187 5.18 1.46 -13.73
C VAL A 187 4.08 0.46 -14.12
N LYS A 188 3.00 0.37 -13.33
CA LYS A 188 1.83 -0.46 -13.69
C LYS A 188 1.19 0.02 -14.99
N ASP A 189 1.07 1.32 -15.20
CA ASP A 189 0.50 1.88 -16.44
C ASP A 189 1.36 1.52 -17.66
N LEU A 190 2.70 1.53 -17.55
CA LEU A 190 3.60 1.00 -18.60
C LEU A 190 3.35 -0.48 -18.87
N SER A 191 3.09 -1.27 -17.82
CA SER A 191 2.83 -2.70 -17.93
C SER A 191 1.44 -3.04 -18.49
N SER A 192 0.52 -2.07 -18.59
CA SER A 192 -0.85 -2.25 -19.11
C SER A 192 -1.23 -1.43 -20.35
N GLN A 193 -0.30 -0.65 -20.90
CA GLN A 193 -0.55 0.24 -22.05
C GLN A 193 -1.34 -0.36 -23.22
N LYS A 194 -1.13 -1.64 -23.60
CA LYS A 194 -1.90 -2.27 -24.71
C LYS A 194 -3.39 -2.38 -24.39
N ALA A 195 -3.74 -2.78 -23.18
CA ALA A 195 -5.14 -2.90 -22.76
C ALA A 195 -5.77 -1.52 -22.59
N ASP A 196 -5.01 -0.58 -22.04
CA ASP A 196 -5.46 0.79 -21.83
C ASP A 196 -5.73 1.50 -23.18
N LEU A 197 -4.95 1.20 -24.23
CA LEU A 197 -5.15 1.73 -25.59
C LEU A 197 -6.43 1.21 -26.24
N ILE A 198 -6.73 -0.09 -26.10
CA ILE A 198 -7.93 -0.71 -26.68
C ILE A 198 -9.22 -0.07 -26.15
N TYR A 199 -9.22 0.37 -24.89
CA TYR A 199 -10.38 1.00 -24.23
C TYR A 199 -10.33 2.53 -24.19
N ASN A 200 -9.43 3.17 -24.94
CA ASN A 200 -9.25 4.64 -24.93
C ASN A 200 -9.07 5.23 -23.52
N TYR A 201 -8.26 4.55 -22.69
CA TYR A 201 -7.89 5.06 -21.38
C TYR A 201 -6.71 6.00 -21.47
N ASP A 202 -6.91 7.22 -20.98
CA ASP A 202 -5.85 8.20 -20.77
C ASP A 202 -4.92 7.73 -19.63
N SER A 203 -3.97 6.84 -19.89
CA SER A 203 -2.84 6.56 -19.00
C SER A 203 -1.65 7.47 -19.34
N ILE A 204 -0.71 7.64 -18.41
CA ILE A 204 0.49 8.47 -18.66
C ILE A 204 1.24 8.01 -19.93
N PRO A 205 1.54 6.72 -20.14
CA PRO A 205 2.26 6.30 -21.36
C PRO A 205 1.44 6.46 -22.64
N ILE A 206 0.11 6.41 -22.58
CA ILE A 206 -0.76 6.63 -23.75
C ILE A 206 -0.83 8.12 -24.10
N LYS A 207 -1.00 8.98 -23.09
CA LYS A 207 -1.23 10.41 -23.29
C LYS A 207 0.06 11.21 -23.54
N TYR A 208 1.13 10.87 -22.83
CA TYR A 208 2.40 11.62 -22.85
C TYR A 208 3.57 10.82 -23.42
N GLY A 209 3.35 9.54 -23.75
CA GLY A 209 4.38 8.67 -24.31
C GLY A 209 5.19 7.90 -23.26
N ILE A 210 5.81 6.81 -23.72
CA ILE A 210 6.62 5.91 -22.91
C ILE A 210 7.86 6.63 -22.36
N ASP A 211 8.54 7.42 -23.18
CA ASP A 211 9.78 8.09 -22.78
C ASP A 211 9.55 9.15 -21.70
N PHE A 212 8.49 9.95 -21.82
CA PHE A 212 8.07 10.85 -20.75
C PHE A 212 7.78 10.10 -19.45
N THR A 213 7.09 8.96 -19.55
CA THR A 213 6.79 8.12 -18.38
C THR A 213 8.07 7.61 -17.70
N LYS A 214 9.10 7.24 -18.47
CA LYS A 214 10.41 6.83 -17.95
C LYS A 214 11.17 8.00 -17.31
N ILE A 215 11.09 9.20 -17.87
CA ILE A 215 11.65 10.42 -17.25
C ILE A 215 11.01 10.65 -15.90
N LEU A 216 9.67 10.60 -15.82
CA LEU A 216 8.93 10.78 -14.57
C LEU A 216 9.33 9.74 -13.52
N ILE A 217 9.38 8.45 -13.88
CA ILE A 217 9.82 7.40 -12.97
C ILE A 217 11.26 7.63 -12.51
N SER A 218 12.17 8.00 -13.44
CA SER A 218 13.57 8.25 -13.10
C SER A 218 13.73 9.42 -12.12
N GLY A 219 12.98 10.51 -12.33
CA GLY A 219 12.95 11.64 -11.40
C GLY A 219 12.46 11.24 -10.01
N LEU A 220 11.39 10.46 -9.92
CA LEU A 220 10.89 9.94 -8.64
C LEU A 220 11.88 9.01 -7.95
N ILE A 221 12.59 8.15 -8.71
CA ILE A 221 13.64 7.28 -8.14
C ILE A 221 14.82 8.11 -7.62
N ILE A 222 15.20 9.20 -8.28
CA ILE A 222 16.25 10.10 -7.77
C ILE A 222 15.82 10.71 -6.43
N ILE A 223 14.56 11.13 -6.31
CA ILE A 223 14.02 11.65 -5.04
C ILE A 223 14.02 10.56 -3.96
N GLU A 224 13.64 9.32 -4.29
CA GLU A 224 13.76 8.15 -3.39
C GLU A 224 15.18 7.93 -2.89
N LEU A 225 16.18 8.00 -3.77
CA LEU A 225 17.60 7.88 -3.39
C LEU A 225 18.00 8.96 -2.40
N ILE A 226 17.61 10.22 -2.65
CA ILE A 226 17.91 11.35 -1.76
C ILE A 226 17.27 11.14 -0.40
N ILE A 227 15.98 10.78 -0.35
CA ILE A 227 15.28 10.54 0.92
C ILE A 227 15.86 9.35 1.67
N GLY A 228 16.11 8.23 0.98
CA GLY A 228 16.74 7.05 1.56
C GLY A 228 18.12 7.36 2.14
N PHE A 229 18.92 8.19 1.47
CA PHE A 229 20.21 8.65 1.98
C PHE A 229 20.07 9.56 3.19
N ILE A 230 19.11 10.49 3.20
CA ILE A 230 18.81 11.34 4.36
C ILE A 230 18.43 10.48 5.58
N ILE A 231 17.58 9.46 5.39
CA ILE A 231 17.18 8.54 6.46
C ILE A 231 18.41 7.83 7.04
N LEU A 232 19.35 7.39 6.20
CA LEU A 232 20.57 6.70 6.65
C LEU A 232 21.51 7.56 7.49
N ILE A 233 21.57 8.87 7.22
CA ILE A 233 22.48 9.79 7.93
C ILE A 233 21.85 10.37 9.17
N LYS A 234 20.59 10.81 9.09
CA LYS A 234 19.97 11.64 10.12
C LYS A 234 19.19 10.85 11.17
N ASN A 235 18.79 9.61 10.86
CA ASN A 235 17.89 8.85 11.72
C ASN A 235 18.59 7.62 12.27
N ASP A 236 18.47 7.39 13.58
CA ASP A 236 18.82 6.09 14.17
C ASP A 236 17.70 5.10 13.86
N VAL A 237 17.83 4.44 12.70
CA VAL A 237 16.88 3.42 12.23
C VAL A 237 17.32 2.00 12.58
N GLY A 238 18.26 1.85 13.53
CA GLY A 238 18.76 0.54 13.96
C GLY A 238 19.27 -0.31 12.79
N ALA A 239 18.82 -1.57 12.71
CA ALA A 239 19.15 -2.49 11.63
C ALA A 239 18.32 -2.26 10.35
N MET A 240 17.27 -1.44 10.38
CA MET A 240 16.50 -1.06 9.17
C MET A 240 17.38 -0.33 8.14
N LYS A 241 18.54 0.21 8.55
CA LYS A 241 19.55 0.78 7.65
C LYS A 241 19.95 -0.17 6.51
N TYR A 242 19.99 -1.49 6.76
CA TYR A 242 20.36 -2.47 5.72
C TYR A 242 19.33 -2.51 4.59
N PHE A 243 18.04 -2.34 4.91
CA PHE A 243 16.99 -2.20 3.90
C PHE A 243 17.22 -0.95 3.05
N PHE A 244 17.46 0.21 3.68
CA PHE A 244 17.69 1.45 2.93
C PHE A 244 18.96 1.40 2.08
N ILE A 245 20.06 0.80 2.57
CA ILE A 245 21.28 0.59 1.77
C ILE A 245 20.99 -0.29 0.54
N ALA A 246 20.35 -1.44 0.75
CA ALA A 246 20.00 -2.35 -0.33
C ALA A 246 19.04 -1.70 -1.35
N ALA A 247 18.05 -0.94 -0.86
CA ALA A 247 17.12 -0.19 -1.69
C ALA A 247 17.82 0.86 -2.54
N ASN A 248 18.75 1.63 -1.96
CA ASN A 248 19.52 2.63 -2.69
C ASN A 248 20.37 2.00 -3.81
N ILE A 249 21.02 0.87 -3.54
CA ILE A 249 21.78 0.13 -4.56
C ILE A 249 20.85 -0.34 -5.67
N ALA A 250 19.72 -0.97 -5.31
CA ALA A 250 18.77 -1.50 -6.29
C ALA A 250 18.14 -0.39 -7.14
N PHE A 251 17.76 0.73 -6.54
CA PHE A 251 17.19 1.89 -7.24
C PHE A 251 18.21 2.55 -8.18
N THR A 252 19.48 2.61 -7.79
CA THR A 252 20.57 3.07 -8.67
C THR A 252 20.69 2.16 -9.90
N LEU A 253 20.62 0.83 -9.73
CA LEU A 253 20.63 -0.11 -10.85
C LEU A 253 19.40 0.05 -11.76
N ILE A 254 18.22 0.29 -11.18
CA ILE A 254 16.99 0.49 -11.95
C ILE A 254 17.06 1.76 -12.79
N LEU A 255 17.65 2.86 -12.28
CA LEU A 255 17.88 4.08 -13.06
C LEU A 255 18.68 3.81 -14.34
N LEU A 256 19.64 2.89 -14.29
CA LEU A 256 20.44 2.51 -15.46
C LEU A 256 19.66 1.58 -16.40
N ILE A 257 18.88 0.65 -15.86
CA ILE A 257 18.19 -0.39 -16.63
C ILE A 257 16.90 0.11 -17.28
N ILE A 258 16.17 1.07 -16.67
CA ILE A 258 14.83 1.49 -17.12
C ILE A 258 14.81 1.99 -18.57
N TRP A 259 15.90 2.59 -19.03
CA TRP A 259 16.05 3.08 -20.40
C TRP A 259 16.20 1.94 -21.43
N ARG A 260 16.70 0.78 -20.99
CA ARG A 260 16.89 -0.42 -21.83
C ARG A 260 15.61 -1.26 -21.95
N ILE A 261 14.66 -1.10 -21.01
CA ILE A 261 13.39 -1.82 -21.01
C ILE A 261 12.53 -1.40 -22.21
N LYS A 262 12.04 -2.37 -22.99
CA LYS A 262 11.19 -2.11 -24.16
C LYS A 262 9.92 -2.96 -24.17
N THR A 263 9.88 -4.05 -23.41
CA THR A 263 8.79 -5.02 -23.48
C THR A 263 7.81 -4.88 -22.31
N MET A 264 6.56 -5.29 -22.56
CA MET A 264 5.50 -5.33 -21.54
C MET A 264 5.84 -6.27 -20.37
N GLN A 265 6.54 -7.37 -20.65
CA GLN A 265 6.91 -8.35 -19.64
C GLN A 265 7.96 -7.78 -18.68
N GLU A 266 8.96 -7.07 -19.20
CA GLU A 266 9.96 -6.37 -18.38
C GLU A 266 9.31 -5.29 -17.49
N TYR A 267 8.35 -4.51 -18.00
CA TYR A 267 7.60 -3.56 -17.16
C TYR A 267 6.78 -4.27 -16.08
N LYS A 268 6.22 -5.44 -16.35
CA LYS A 268 5.55 -6.25 -15.31
C LYS A 268 6.53 -6.73 -14.25
N ILE A 269 7.72 -7.18 -14.64
CA ILE A 269 8.78 -7.57 -13.69
C ILE A 269 9.16 -6.37 -12.82
N LEU A 270 9.37 -5.19 -13.42
CA LEU A 270 9.67 -3.97 -12.69
C LEU A 270 8.54 -3.58 -11.73
N HIS A 271 7.27 -3.72 -12.14
CA HIS A 271 6.12 -3.49 -11.27
C HIS A 271 6.11 -4.43 -10.06
N TYR A 272 6.40 -5.72 -10.27
CA TYR A 272 6.48 -6.69 -9.17
C TYR A 272 7.69 -6.46 -8.27
N PHE A 273 8.82 -6.00 -8.83
CA PHE A 273 9.98 -5.60 -8.05
C PHE A 273 9.62 -4.47 -7.07
N PHE A 274 8.99 -3.38 -7.53
CA PHE A 274 8.60 -2.28 -6.64
C PHE A 274 7.55 -2.71 -5.61
N LYS A 275 6.61 -3.59 -5.98
CA LYS A 275 5.73 -4.22 -5.00
C LYS A 275 6.48 -5.02 -3.94
N GLY A 276 7.49 -5.79 -4.34
CA GLY A 276 8.37 -6.51 -3.44
C GLY A 276 9.09 -5.57 -2.48
N MET A 277 9.59 -4.43 -2.97
CA MET A 277 10.24 -3.41 -2.14
C MET A 277 9.31 -2.80 -1.08
N ILE A 278 8.02 -2.58 -1.41
CA ILE A 278 7.03 -2.12 -0.42
C ILE A 278 6.88 -3.15 0.70
N VAL A 279 6.73 -4.43 0.34
CA VAL A 279 6.55 -5.52 1.31
C VAL A 279 7.80 -5.70 2.16
N ALA A 280 8.98 -5.71 1.55
CA ALA A 280 10.26 -5.76 2.25
C ALA A 280 10.44 -4.56 3.20
N GLY A 281 10.00 -3.37 2.78
CA GLY A 281 9.99 -2.17 3.62
C GLY A 281 9.05 -2.27 4.82
N VAL A 282 7.88 -2.89 4.66
CA VAL A 282 6.97 -3.17 5.78
C VAL A 282 7.63 -4.11 6.80
N PHE A 283 8.25 -5.20 6.34
CA PHE A 283 8.93 -6.14 7.24
C PHE A 283 10.17 -5.53 7.90
N SER A 284 10.87 -4.61 7.24
CA SER A 284 12.07 -3.99 7.79
C SER A 284 11.78 -3.04 8.96
N ILE A 285 10.53 -2.62 9.19
CA ILE A 285 10.11 -1.82 10.35
C ILE A 285 10.47 -2.52 11.67
N VAL A 286 10.38 -3.85 11.72
CA VAL A 286 10.75 -4.65 12.93
C VAL A 286 12.21 -4.45 13.32
N LEU A 287 13.07 -4.06 12.36
CA LEU A 287 14.50 -3.90 12.57
C LEU A 287 14.88 -2.55 13.23
N ILE A 288 13.92 -1.67 13.48
CA ILE A 288 14.17 -0.34 14.09
C ILE A 288 14.77 -0.48 15.49
N GLU A 289 14.22 -1.36 16.34
CA GLU A 289 14.71 -1.57 17.72
C GLU A 289 16.00 -2.40 17.80
N ILE A 290 16.37 -3.09 16.72
CA ILE A 290 17.54 -3.96 16.72
C ILE A 290 18.80 -3.13 16.51
N ASN A 291 19.44 -2.73 17.61
CA ASN A 291 20.76 -2.11 17.57
C ASN A 291 21.85 -3.19 17.34
N PRO A 292 22.77 -3.01 16.38
CA PRO A 292 23.88 -3.95 16.16
C PRO A 292 24.75 -4.18 17.41
N LEU A 293 24.85 -3.18 18.30
CA LEU A 293 25.61 -3.28 19.55
C LEU A 293 24.94 -4.21 20.56
N THR A 294 23.60 -4.17 20.69
CA THR A 294 22.87 -5.09 21.57
C THR A 294 22.93 -6.53 21.05
N LEU A 295 22.93 -6.75 19.73
CA LEU A 295 23.16 -8.08 19.14
C LEU A 295 24.56 -8.63 19.47
N GLN A 296 25.59 -7.78 19.45
CA GLN A 296 26.94 -8.18 19.87
C GLN A 296 26.99 -8.54 21.35
N THR A 297 26.31 -7.77 22.21
CA THR A 297 26.25 -8.07 23.65
C THR A 297 25.49 -9.37 23.93
N ILE A 298 24.38 -9.62 23.22
CA ILE A 298 23.62 -10.88 23.31
C ILE A 298 24.47 -12.06 22.84
N ALA A 299 25.16 -11.93 21.69
CA ALA A 299 26.03 -12.98 21.16
C ALA A 299 27.22 -13.28 22.10
N GLN A 300 27.82 -12.25 22.70
CA GLN A 300 28.89 -12.40 23.69
C GLN A 300 28.40 -13.07 24.98
N ASN A 301 27.20 -12.70 25.45
CA ASN A 301 26.58 -13.31 26.63
C ASN A 301 26.14 -14.76 26.37
N PHE A 302 25.73 -15.08 25.14
CA PHE A 302 25.42 -16.45 24.73
C PHE A 302 26.68 -17.32 24.70
N ASN A 303 27.77 -16.84 24.12
CA ASN A 303 29.06 -17.55 24.12
C ASN A 303 29.64 -17.73 25.53
N LYS A 304 29.43 -16.77 26.44
CA LYS A 304 29.79 -16.89 27.86
C LYS A 304 28.94 -17.90 28.66
N ARG A 305 27.78 -18.32 28.15
CA ARG A 305 26.93 -19.33 28.78
C ARG A 305 27.15 -20.75 28.26
N ILE A 306 27.82 -20.87 27.10
CA ILE A 306 28.12 -22.15 26.44
C ILE A 306 29.53 -22.64 26.79
N ASN A 307 30.42 -21.74 27.21
CA ASN A 307 31.72 -22.05 27.82
C ASN A 307 31.64 -21.98 29.34
#